data_AF-A0A940CW97-F1
#
_entry.id   AF-A0A940CW97-F1
#
_cell.length_a   1.000
_cell.length_b   1.000
_cell.length_c   1.000
_cell.angle_alpha   90.00
_cell.angle_beta   90.00
_cell.angle_gamma   90.00
#
_symmetry.space_group_name_H-M   'P 1'
#
loop_
_entity.id
_entity.type
_entity.pdbx_description
1 polymer ?
#
loop_
_entity_poly.entity_id
_entity_poly.type
_entity_poly.pdbx_seq_one_letter_code
_entity_poly.pdbx_strand_id
1 'polypeptide(L)'
;MAQGLTISVVIFILLVLIPGYLRAWASGRFEEARQYLKTAITWGVLIFTLCFLLFLALWPERVNQLFQVLAGDYSNLDQYLLLHWMVILYPLATIIGAVQLAVDARFCLGVKANMAWRRFVVGNQVIETSARHDIFWDILLCYRIIRRRPFVTVHLDGQNKPLRGEVLKASWGIDGGLLLADLDKPRNTTWIPLNKIEAVRFENPGLVGECESVDGENYKLLNLIHPGYGDMVLKKTQNCRD
;
A
#
# COMPACT_ATOMS: atom_id res chain seq x y z
N MET A 1 -4.77 32.76 -31.79
CA MET A 1 -4.00 32.55 -30.54
C MET A 1 -4.79 31.78 -29.47
N ALA A 2 -6.01 32.19 -29.10
CA ALA A 2 -6.78 31.51 -28.05
C ALA A 2 -7.03 30.00 -28.31
N GLN A 3 -7.29 29.61 -29.56
CA GLN A 3 -7.51 28.20 -29.93
C GLN A 3 -6.26 27.31 -29.79
N GLY A 4 -5.06 27.85 -29.96
CA GLY A 4 -3.81 27.10 -29.81
C GLY A 4 -3.55 26.74 -28.35
N LEU A 5 -3.78 27.71 -27.45
CA LEU A 5 -3.65 27.51 -26.01
C LEU A 5 -4.59 26.41 -25.48
N THR A 6 -5.82 26.35 -26.00
CA THR A 6 -6.78 25.32 -25.59
C THR A 6 -6.38 23.91 -26.03
N ILE A 7 -5.78 23.77 -27.22
CA ILE A 7 -5.37 22.45 -27.75
C ILE A 7 -4.14 21.93 -26.98
N SER A 8 -3.14 22.79 -26.74
CA SER A 8 -1.94 22.39 -25.98
C SER A 8 -2.29 21.92 -24.56
N VAL A 9 -3.26 22.59 -23.90
CA VAL A 9 -3.75 22.19 -22.57
C VAL A 9 -4.46 20.84 -22.63
N VAL A 10 -5.31 20.60 -23.63
CA VAL A 10 -5.98 19.30 -23.81
C VAL A 10 -4.97 18.18 -24.04
N ILE A 11 -3.96 18.41 -24.88
CA ILE A 11 -2.88 17.46 -25.14
C ILE A 11 -2.10 17.16 -23.85
N PHE A 12 -1.78 18.18 -23.06
CA PHE A 12 -1.13 17.99 -21.76
C PHE A 12 -1.98 17.13 -20.81
N ILE A 13 -3.29 17.40 -20.73
CA ILE A 13 -4.19 16.63 -19.87
C ILE A 13 -4.25 15.16 -20.32
N LEU A 14 -4.43 14.93 -21.62
CA LEU A 14 -4.58 13.58 -22.17
C LEU A 14 -3.28 12.77 -22.13
N LEU A 15 -2.14 13.40 -22.41
CA LEU A 15 -0.88 12.68 -22.62
C LEU A 15 0.03 12.67 -21.39
N VAL A 16 -0.18 13.56 -20.42
CA VAL A 16 0.64 13.64 -19.22
C VAL A 16 -0.21 13.40 -17.98
N LEU A 17 -1.24 14.21 -17.77
CA LEU A 17 -1.96 14.23 -16.50
C LEU A 17 -2.77 12.93 -16.27
N ILE A 18 -3.60 12.54 -17.24
CA ILE A 18 -4.44 11.34 -17.14
C ILE A 18 -3.60 10.07 -16.97
N PRO A 19 -2.54 9.82 -17.77
CA PRO A 19 -1.66 8.67 -17.59
C PRO A 19 -0.99 8.64 -16.21
N GLY A 20 -0.58 9.80 -15.68
CA GLY A 20 -0.03 9.92 -14.33
C GLY A 20 -1.02 9.44 -13.27
N TYR A 21 -2.28 9.87 -13.36
CA TYR A 21 -3.36 9.40 -12.48
C TYR A 21 -3.71 7.93 -12.69
N LEU A 22 -3.69 7.44 -13.94
CA LEU A 22 -4.01 6.06 -14.25
C LEU A 22 -2.98 5.10 -13.65
N ARG A 23 -1.69 5.45 -13.75
CA ARG A 23 -0.62 4.71 -13.08
C ARG A 23 -0.78 4.74 -11.56
N ALA A 24 -1.11 5.90 -10.99
CA ALA A 24 -1.34 6.03 -9.56
C ALA A 24 -2.54 5.19 -9.10
N TRP A 25 -3.62 5.15 -9.88
CA TRP A 25 -4.76 4.27 -9.62
C TRP A 25 -4.35 2.80 -9.65
N ALA A 26 -3.62 2.37 -10.69
CA ALA A 26 -3.19 0.98 -10.85
C ALA A 26 -2.20 0.52 -9.77
N SER A 27 -1.39 1.43 -9.21
CA SER A 27 -0.50 1.15 -8.08
C SER A 27 -1.19 1.24 -6.71
N GLY A 28 -2.48 1.57 -6.67
CA GLY A 28 -3.22 1.84 -5.43
C GLY A 28 -2.86 3.19 -4.78
N ARG A 29 -2.08 4.04 -5.46
CA ARG A 29 -1.62 5.37 -5.02
C ARG A 29 -2.43 6.57 -5.51
N PHE A 30 -3.72 6.37 -5.77
CA PHE A 30 -4.59 7.41 -6.31
C PHE A 30 -4.68 8.66 -5.42
N GLU A 31 -4.84 8.50 -4.11
CA GLU A 31 -5.04 9.63 -3.20
C GLU A 31 -3.78 10.49 -3.05
N GLU A 32 -2.59 9.87 -3.13
CA GLU A 32 -1.31 10.58 -3.14
C GLU A 32 -1.18 11.45 -4.39
N ALA A 33 -1.56 10.95 -5.57
CA ALA A 33 -1.56 11.71 -6.81
C ALA A 33 -2.61 12.84 -6.82
N ARG A 34 -3.73 12.67 -6.11
CA ARG A 34 -4.77 13.70 -5.97
C ARG A 34 -4.30 14.85 -5.08
N GLN A 35 -3.60 14.52 -3.99
CA GLN A 35 -3.09 15.50 -3.02
C GLN A 35 -1.82 16.19 -3.54
N TYR A 36 -0.96 15.45 -4.24
CA TYR A 36 0.29 15.96 -4.81
C TYR A 36 0.25 15.89 -6.34
N LEU A 37 -0.30 16.94 -6.95
CA LEU A 37 -0.34 17.09 -8.41
C LEU A 37 1.05 16.91 -9.05
N LYS A 38 2.11 17.36 -8.36
CA LYS A 38 3.50 17.16 -8.79
C LYS A 38 3.81 15.69 -9.06
N THR A 39 3.34 14.77 -8.23
CA THR A 39 3.56 13.33 -8.39
C THR A 39 2.84 12.80 -9.63
N ALA A 40 1.59 13.23 -9.87
CA ALA A 40 0.87 12.86 -11.09
C ALA A 40 1.60 13.36 -12.35
N ILE A 41 2.08 14.60 -12.32
CA ILE A 41 2.80 15.22 -13.45
C ILE A 41 4.15 14.54 -13.69
N THR A 42 4.98 14.32 -12.66
CA THR A 42 6.31 13.72 -12.85
C THR A 42 6.22 12.32 -13.44
N TRP A 43 5.30 11.50 -12.93
CA TRP A 43 5.06 10.16 -13.47
C TRP A 43 4.40 10.20 -14.85
N GLY A 44 3.47 11.13 -15.08
CA GLY A 44 2.90 11.40 -16.40
C GLY A 44 3.96 11.71 -17.44
N VAL A 45 4.91 12.60 -17.13
CA VAL A 45 6.03 12.98 -18.01
C VAL A 45 6.95 11.80 -18.27
N LEU A 46 7.26 10.99 -17.26
CA LEU A 46 8.06 9.77 -17.44
C LEU A 46 7.38 8.77 -18.38
N ILE A 47 6.09 8.50 -18.17
CA ILE A 47 5.31 7.57 -19.01
C ILE A 47 5.21 8.11 -20.43
N PHE A 48 4.95 9.40 -20.59
CA PHE A 48 4.95 10.09 -21.87
C PHE A 48 6.29 9.94 -22.59
N THR A 49 7.41 10.17 -21.90
CA THR A 49 8.75 10.08 -22.47
C THR A 49 9.07 8.66 -22.92
N LEU A 50 8.72 7.65 -22.11
CA LEU A 50 8.88 6.24 -22.47
C LEU A 50 8.02 5.87 -23.69
N CYS A 51 6.76 6.30 -23.71
CA CYS A 51 5.86 6.07 -24.84
C CYS A 51 6.36 6.77 -26.10
N PHE A 52 6.89 7.98 -25.99
CA PHE A 52 7.48 8.73 -27.08
C PHE A 52 8.69 8.00 -27.66
N LEU A 53 9.64 7.57 -26.81
CA LEU A 53 10.80 6.79 -27.25
C LEU A 53 10.40 5.48 -27.93
N LEU A 54 9.40 4.77 -27.37
CA LEU A 54 8.86 3.55 -27.96
C LEU A 54 8.20 3.83 -29.33
N PHE A 55 7.51 4.96 -29.46
CA PHE A 55 6.93 5.37 -30.72
C PHE A 55 7.99 5.72 -31.77
N LEU A 56 9.06 6.45 -31.39
CA LEU A 56 10.19 6.74 -32.28
C LEU A 56 10.87 5.45 -32.77
N ALA A 57 10.99 4.45 -31.90
CA ALA A 57 11.60 3.17 -32.24
C ALA A 57 10.74 2.33 -33.19
N LEU A 58 9.41 2.35 -33.02
CA LEU A 58 8.48 1.53 -33.81
C LEU A 58 8.03 2.19 -35.11
N TRP A 59 7.97 3.53 -35.17
CA TRP A 59 7.51 4.29 -36.34
C TRP A 59 8.45 5.46 -36.69
N PRO A 60 9.69 5.17 -37.12
CA PRO A 60 10.68 6.20 -37.46
C PRO A 60 10.19 7.12 -38.60
N GLU A 61 9.35 6.62 -39.50
CA GLU A 61 8.78 7.39 -40.62
C GLU A 61 7.87 8.55 -40.15
N ARG A 62 7.34 8.49 -38.92
CA ARG A 62 6.41 9.50 -38.37
C ARG A 62 7.05 10.49 -37.40
N VAL A 63 8.37 10.44 -37.25
CA VAL A 63 9.14 11.28 -36.32
C VAL A 63 8.95 12.77 -36.59
N ASN A 64 8.98 13.18 -37.86
CA ASN A 64 8.85 14.59 -38.23
C ASN A 64 7.46 15.17 -37.90
N GLN A 65 6.40 14.38 -38.11
CA GLN A 65 5.03 14.75 -37.73
C GLN A 65 4.93 14.95 -36.21
N LEU A 66 5.61 14.09 -35.46
CA LEU A 66 5.63 14.17 -34.00
C LEU A 66 6.34 15.42 -33.46
N PHE A 67 7.50 15.75 -34.03
CA PHE A 67 8.22 16.97 -33.65
C PHE A 67 7.42 18.22 -34.00
N GLN A 68 6.67 18.23 -35.11
CA GLN A 68 5.77 19.33 -35.46
C GLN A 68 4.65 19.51 -34.43
N VAL A 69 4.01 18.42 -34.00
CA VAL A 69 2.98 18.46 -32.95
C VAL A 69 3.54 18.97 -31.61
N LEU A 70 4.75 18.55 -31.25
CA LEU A 70 5.44 19.04 -30.04
C LEU A 70 5.86 20.52 -30.14
N ALA A 71 6.22 20.98 -31.34
CA ALA A 71 6.52 22.38 -31.63
C ALA A 71 5.25 23.27 -31.63
N GLY A 72 4.06 22.68 -31.49
CA GLY A 72 2.78 23.39 -31.45
C GLY A 72 2.13 23.57 -32.82
N ASP A 73 2.66 22.92 -33.87
CA ASP A 73 2.02 22.88 -35.18
C ASP A 73 1.03 21.71 -35.24
N TYR A 74 -0.24 22.03 -34.94
CA TYR A 74 -1.33 21.06 -34.91
C TYR A 74 -2.03 20.87 -36.26
N SER A 75 -1.54 21.50 -37.34
CA SER A 75 -2.13 21.37 -38.68
C SER A 75 -2.12 19.92 -39.20
N ASN A 76 -1.13 19.14 -38.77
CA ASN A 76 -0.95 17.73 -39.12
C ASN A 76 -1.41 16.76 -38.03
N LEU A 77 -2.13 17.23 -37.00
CA LEU A 77 -2.62 16.37 -35.92
C LEU A 77 -3.81 15.53 -36.41
N ASP A 78 -3.51 14.35 -36.94
CA ASP A 78 -4.52 13.37 -37.33
C ASP A 78 -5.15 12.70 -36.10
N GLN A 79 -6.48 12.54 -36.11
CA GLN A 79 -7.22 11.84 -35.06
C GLN A 79 -6.72 10.40 -34.88
N TYR A 80 -6.34 9.73 -35.97
CA TYR A 80 -5.79 8.39 -35.91
C TYR A 80 -4.45 8.35 -35.17
N LEU A 81 -3.58 9.34 -35.36
CA LEU A 81 -2.30 9.43 -34.66
C LEU A 81 -2.51 9.56 -33.15
N LEU A 82 -3.43 10.43 -32.75
CA LEU A 82 -3.77 10.65 -31.34
C LEU A 82 -4.39 9.39 -30.71
N LEU A 83 -5.27 8.69 -31.43
CA LEU A 83 -5.86 7.43 -30.97
C LEU A 83 -4.80 6.35 -30.76
N HIS A 84 -3.87 6.18 -31.71
CA HIS A 84 -2.77 5.20 -31.58
C HIS A 84 -1.91 5.50 -30.35
N TRP A 85 -1.63 6.78 -30.11
CA TRP A 85 -0.92 7.21 -28.92
C TRP A 85 -1.65 6.85 -27.63
N MET A 86 -2.94 7.14 -27.53
CA MET A 86 -3.72 6.80 -26.34
C MET A 86 -3.80 5.29 -26.09
N VAL A 87 -3.95 4.49 -27.16
CA VAL A 87 -4.00 3.01 -27.09
C VAL A 87 -2.68 2.41 -26.59
N ILE A 88 -1.54 3.05 -26.80
CA ILE A 88 -0.26 2.59 -26.28
C ILE A 88 -0.02 3.14 -24.86
N LEU A 89 -0.27 4.44 -24.67
CA LEU A 89 0.07 5.17 -23.47
C LEU A 89 -0.72 4.70 -22.24
N TYR A 90 -2.02 4.44 -22.38
CA TYR A 90 -2.88 4.12 -21.25
C TYR A 90 -2.65 2.69 -20.72
N PRO A 91 -2.52 1.66 -21.59
CA PRO A 91 -2.07 0.35 -21.13
C PRO A 91 -0.68 0.40 -20.51
N LEU A 92 0.27 1.15 -21.11
CA LEU A 92 1.61 1.29 -20.55
C LEU A 92 1.57 1.89 -19.12
N ALA A 93 0.81 2.96 -18.91
CA ALA A 93 0.62 3.56 -17.59
C ALA A 93 0.05 2.55 -16.58
N THR A 94 -0.94 1.77 -17.01
CA THR A 94 -1.60 0.75 -16.18
C THR A 94 -0.63 -0.39 -15.83
N ILE A 95 0.14 -0.87 -16.80
CA ILE A 95 1.15 -1.93 -16.61
C ILE A 95 2.24 -1.45 -15.64
N ILE A 96 2.77 -0.23 -15.81
CA ILE A 96 3.77 0.33 -14.90
C ILE A 96 3.22 0.42 -13.47
N GLY A 97 1.96 0.86 -13.31
CA GLY A 97 1.31 0.88 -12.00
C GLY A 97 1.14 -0.51 -11.39
N ALA A 98 0.71 -1.49 -12.18
CA ALA A 98 0.56 -2.88 -11.75
C ALA A 98 1.90 -3.54 -11.39
N VAL A 99 2.96 -3.28 -12.15
CA VAL A 99 4.32 -3.74 -11.85
C VAL A 99 4.80 -3.17 -10.53
N GLN A 100 4.57 -1.88 -10.28
CA GLN A 100 4.91 -1.28 -9.00
C GLN A 100 4.16 -1.94 -7.84
N LEU A 101 2.85 -2.19 -8.00
CA LEU A 101 2.08 -2.90 -7.00
C LEU A 101 2.63 -4.31 -6.74
N ALA A 102 3.05 -5.02 -7.79
CA ALA A 102 3.63 -6.35 -7.67
C ALA A 102 5.00 -6.33 -6.97
N VAL A 103 5.83 -5.33 -7.22
CA VAL A 103 7.12 -5.13 -6.52
C VAL A 103 6.90 -4.83 -5.04
N ASP A 104 6.00 -3.90 -4.73
CA ASP A 104 5.65 -3.55 -3.34
C ASP A 104 5.10 -4.78 -2.60
N ALA A 105 4.24 -5.58 -3.26
CA ALA A 105 3.72 -6.83 -2.72
C ALA A 105 4.81 -7.89 -2.51
N ARG A 106 5.74 -8.03 -3.46
CA ARG A 106 6.89 -8.95 -3.34
C ARG A 106 7.83 -8.54 -2.22
N PHE A 107 8.09 -7.25 -2.04
CA PHE A 107 8.86 -6.74 -0.92
C PHE A 107 8.20 -7.12 0.40
N CYS A 108 6.89 -6.90 0.53
CA CYS A 108 6.12 -7.32 1.72
C CYS A 108 6.19 -8.84 1.95
N LEU A 109 6.10 -9.65 0.90
CA LEU A 109 6.24 -11.11 0.99
C LEU A 109 7.67 -11.52 1.36
N GLY A 110 8.69 -10.82 0.88
CA GLY A 110 10.09 -11.03 1.23
C GLY A 110 10.37 -10.69 2.70
N VAL A 111 9.79 -9.60 3.20
CA VAL A 111 9.83 -9.23 4.63
C VAL A 111 9.16 -10.31 5.49
N LYS A 112 8.05 -10.91 5.03
CA LYS A 112 7.40 -12.05 5.69
C LYS A 112 8.23 -13.33 5.69
N ALA A 113 9.00 -13.57 4.63
CA ALA A 113 9.85 -14.75 4.50
C ALA A 113 11.12 -14.65 5.35
N ASN A 114 11.56 -13.43 5.69
CA ASN A 114 12.77 -13.21 6.46
C ASN A 114 12.52 -13.50 7.95
N MET A 115 13.42 -14.24 8.59
CA MET A 115 13.31 -14.74 9.98
C MET A 115 13.01 -13.65 11.05
N ALA A 116 13.13 -12.36 10.69
CA ALA A 116 12.68 -11.22 11.47
C ALA A 116 11.16 -11.20 11.72
N TRP A 117 10.32 -11.63 10.77
CA TRP A 117 8.87 -11.76 11.00
C TRP A 117 8.56 -12.92 11.96
N ARG A 118 9.31 -14.03 11.88
CA ARG A 118 9.24 -15.10 12.89
C ARG A 118 9.60 -14.58 14.28
N ARG A 119 10.62 -13.73 14.42
CA ARG A 119 10.94 -13.07 15.71
C ARG A 119 9.91 -12.01 16.12
N PHE A 120 9.29 -11.32 15.19
CA PHE A 120 8.18 -10.38 15.46
C PHE A 120 6.93 -11.11 15.93
N VAL A 121 6.53 -12.23 15.32
CA VAL A 121 5.34 -13.01 15.68
C VAL A 121 5.56 -13.91 16.90
N VAL A 122 6.78 -14.42 17.11
CA VAL A 122 7.12 -15.36 18.22
C VAL A 122 7.76 -14.64 19.42
N GLY A 123 8.26 -13.41 19.26
CA GLY A 123 8.89 -12.64 20.33
C GLY A 123 7.91 -11.70 21.04
N ASN A 124 8.03 -11.63 22.37
CA ASN A 124 7.31 -10.69 23.27
C ASN A 124 7.71 -9.21 23.09
N GLN A 125 8.29 -8.82 21.95
CA GLN A 125 8.73 -7.44 21.75
C GLN A 125 7.60 -6.59 21.19
N VAL A 126 7.14 -5.66 22.02
CA VAL A 126 6.16 -4.66 21.66
C VAL A 126 6.83 -3.64 20.74
N ILE A 127 6.37 -3.54 19.48
CA ILE A 127 6.88 -2.56 18.53
C ILE A 127 6.10 -1.27 18.66
N GLU A 128 6.82 -0.19 18.92
CA GLU A 128 6.30 1.17 18.94
C GLU A 128 6.81 1.90 17.71
N THR A 129 5.89 2.39 16.90
CA THR A 129 6.20 3.11 15.66
C THR A 129 5.37 4.37 15.61
N SER A 130 5.94 5.46 15.12
CA SER A 130 5.14 6.64 14.82
C SER A 130 4.35 6.42 13.53
N ALA A 131 3.12 6.92 13.49
CA ALA A 131 2.24 6.84 12.32
C ALA A 131 2.80 7.53 11.05
N ARG A 132 3.88 8.31 11.20
CA ARG A 132 4.57 9.01 10.11
C ARG A 132 5.66 8.17 9.42
N HIS A 133 6.07 7.04 10.00
CA HIS A 133 7.11 6.19 9.43
C HIS A 133 6.51 5.14 8.49
N ASP A 134 7.19 4.81 7.40
CA ASP A 134 6.75 3.78 6.43
C ASP A 134 6.57 2.41 7.10
N ILE A 135 7.36 2.13 8.13
CA ILE A 135 7.31 0.89 8.94
C ILE A 135 5.90 0.64 9.52
N PHE A 136 5.18 1.70 9.90
CA PHE A 136 3.81 1.58 10.43
C PHE A 136 2.86 0.94 9.40
N TRP A 137 2.96 1.40 8.15
CA TRP A 137 2.12 0.89 7.06
C TRP A 137 2.52 -0.51 6.64
N ASP A 138 3.82 -0.79 6.64
CA ASP A 138 4.34 -2.13 6.35
C ASP A 138 3.78 -3.15 7.34
N ILE A 139 3.72 -2.81 8.64
CA ILE A 139 3.14 -3.68 9.68
C ILE A 139 1.64 -3.90 9.42
N LEU A 140 0.86 -2.86 9.14
CA LEU A 140 -0.58 -2.99 8.84
C LEU A 140 -0.85 -3.83 7.58
N LEU A 141 -0.06 -3.63 6.53
CA LEU A 141 -0.10 -4.45 5.31
C LEU A 141 0.21 -5.91 5.63
N CYS A 142 1.18 -6.17 6.50
CA CYS A 142 1.50 -7.51 6.94
C CYS A 142 0.31 -8.21 7.62
N TYR A 143 -0.38 -7.54 8.55
CA TYR A 143 -1.60 -8.05 9.20
C TYR A 143 -2.72 -8.35 8.19
N ARG A 144 -2.95 -7.43 7.24
CA ARG A 144 -3.97 -7.59 6.19
C ARG A 144 -3.72 -8.83 5.34
N ILE A 145 -2.48 -9.10 4.95
CA ILE A 145 -2.14 -10.29 4.15
C ILE A 145 -2.36 -11.59 4.97
N ILE A 146 -2.19 -11.58 6.30
CA ILE A 146 -2.46 -12.74 7.18
C ILE A 146 -3.96 -12.88 7.46
N ARG A 147 -4.81 -11.96 6.96
CA ARG A 147 -6.24 -11.86 7.27
C ARG A 147 -6.51 -11.78 8.78
N ARG A 148 -5.56 -11.21 9.53
CA ARG A 148 -5.72 -10.90 10.95
C ARG A 148 -5.81 -9.40 11.14
N ARG A 149 -6.49 -8.98 12.20
CA ARG A 149 -6.56 -7.59 12.61
C ARG A 149 -5.55 -7.37 13.74
N PRO A 150 -4.78 -6.28 13.71
CA PRO A 150 -3.85 -5.97 14.78
C PRO A 150 -4.59 -5.40 15.99
N PHE A 151 -4.15 -5.79 17.18
CA PHE A 151 -4.45 -5.08 18.42
C PHE A 151 -3.39 -4.01 18.61
N VAL A 152 -3.83 -2.79 18.91
CA VAL A 152 -2.94 -1.64 19.04
C VAL A 152 -3.29 -0.80 20.24
N THR A 153 -2.25 -0.23 20.85
CA THR A 153 -2.33 0.87 21.80
C THR A 153 -1.85 2.14 21.08
N VAL A 154 -2.73 3.11 20.91
CA VAL A 154 -2.46 4.37 20.21
C VAL A 154 -2.26 5.49 21.23
N HIS A 155 -1.10 6.13 21.16
CA HIS A 155 -0.76 7.35 21.89
C HIS A 155 -1.13 8.56 21.05
N LEU A 156 -2.01 9.41 21.60
CA LEU A 156 -2.51 10.60 20.94
C LEU A 156 -1.76 11.85 21.41
N ASP A 157 -1.47 12.74 20.48
CA ASP A 157 -0.85 14.03 20.76
C ASP A 157 -1.73 14.85 21.72
N GLY A 158 -1.17 15.27 22.85
CA GLY A 158 -1.85 16.04 23.89
C GLY A 158 -2.81 15.27 24.82
N GLN A 159 -2.88 13.93 24.73
CA GLN A 159 -3.66 13.11 25.69
C GLN A 159 -2.78 12.11 26.44
N ASN A 160 -2.88 12.11 27.77
CA ASN A 160 -2.14 11.17 28.63
C ASN A 160 -2.72 9.74 28.64
N LYS A 161 -3.95 9.54 28.18
CA LYS A 161 -4.59 8.21 28.20
C LYS A 161 -4.53 7.59 26.79
N PRO A 162 -3.79 6.50 26.59
CA PRO A 162 -3.74 5.85 25.30
C PRO A 162 -5.06 5.12 25.01
N LEU A 163 -5.42 5.05 23.73
CA LEU A 163 -6.58 4.31 23.25
C LEU A 163 -6.16 2.90 22.86
N ARG A 164 -6.85 1.89 23.35
CA ARG A 164 -6.57 0.47 23.03
C ARG A 164 -7.71 -0.11 22.22
N GLY A 165 -7.39 -0.89 21.20
CA GLY A 165 -8.43 -1.49 20.38
C GLY A 165 -7.92 -2.36 19.24
N GLU A 166 -8.87 -3.04 18.60
CA GLU A 166 -8.64 -3.76 17.35
C GLU A 166 -8.73 -2.78 16.17
N VAL A 167 -7.76 -2.81 15.26
CA VAL A 167 -7.81 -2.01 14.03
C VAL A 167 -8.78 -2.66 13.04
N LEU A 168 -9.92 -2.02 12.82
CA LEU A 168 -10.92 -2.45 11.85
C LEU A 168 -10.57 -2.00 10.43
N LYS A 169 -10.07 -0.77 10.32
CA LYS A 169 -9.74 -0.13 9.05
C LYS A 169 -8.58 0.82 9.26
N ALA A 170 -7.66 0.85 8.31
CA ALA A 170 -6.64 1.87 8.20
C ALA A 170 -6.76 2.53 6.83
N SER A 171 -6.64 3.86 6.78
CA SER A 171 -6.61 4.64 5.54
C SER A 171 -5.36 5.48 5.52
N TRP A 172 -4.69 5.53 4.37
CA TRP A 172 -3.58 6.47 4.19
C TRP A 172 -4.08 7.88 3.89
N GLY A 173 -3.16 8.84 3.93
CA GLY A 173 -3.30 10.17 3.32
C GLY A 173 -3.42 11.29 4.34
N ILE A 174 -3.66 12.52 3.86
CA ILE A 174 -3.84 13.70 4.71
C ILE A 174 -5.02 13.52 5.70
N ASP A 175 -6.13 12.95 5.23
CA ASP A 175 -7.29 12.56 6.07
C ASP A 175 -7.25 11.08 6.47
N GLY A 176 -6.08 10.47 6.32
CA GLY A 176 -5.85 9.10 6.74
C GLY A 176 -6.01 8.93 8.24
N GLY A 177 -6.31 7.72 8.65
CA GLY A 177 -6.62 7.43 10.04
C GLY A 177 -6.76 5.94 10.32
N LEU A 178 -6.90 5.65 11.61
CA LEU A 178 -7.20 4.33 12.12
C LEU A 178 -8.62 4.32 12.67
N LEU A 179 -9.42 3.35 12.22
CA LEU A 179 -10.66 2.99 12.87
C LEU A 179 -10.36 1.92 13.91
N LEU A 180 -10.48 2.27 15.18
CA LEU A 180 -10.33 1.35 16.30
C LEU A 180 -11.70 0.93 16.82
N ALA A 181 -11.86 -0.37 17.06
CA ALA A 181 -12.90 -0.89 17.94
C ALA A 181 -12.35 -1.02 19.35
N ASP A 182 -13.04 -0.41 20.32
CA ASP A 182 -12.67 -0.50 21.74
C ASP A 182 -12.80 -1.94 22.24
N LEU A 183 -11.82 -2.41 23.01
CA LEU A 183 -11.79 -3.76 23.60
C LEU A 183 -12.89 -3.95 24.65
N ASP A 184 -13.14 -2.92 25.46
CA ASP A 184 -14.12 -2.99 26.54
C ASP A 184 -15.55 -2.87 25.99
N LYS A 185 -15.71 -2.19 24.84
CA LYS A 185 -16.99 -1.93 24.18
C LYS A 185 -16.84 -2.08 22.67
N PRO A 186 -16.92 -3.30 22.11
CA PRO A 186 -16.67 -3.54 20.68
C PRO A 186 -17.65 -2.85 19.72
N ARG A 187 -18.79 -2.35 20.23
CA ARG A 187 -19.74 -1.52 19.46
C ARG A 187 -19.30 -0.06 19.35
N ASN A 188 -18.37 0.37 20.20
CA ASN A 188 -17.82 1.72 20.18
C ASN A 188 -16.61 1.73 19.24
N THR A 189 -16.78 2.40 18.10
CA THR A 189 -15.70 2.56 17.12
C THR A 189 -15.27 4.01 17.08
N THR A 190 -13.96 4.24 17.12
CA THR A 190 -13.38 5.59 17.13
C THR A 190 -12.48 5.75 15.92
N TRP A 191 -12.73 6.79 15.12
CA TRP A 191 -11.83 7.18 14.04
C TRP A 191 -10.77 8.14 14.58
N ILE A 192 -9.50 7.74 14.43
CA ILE A 192 -8.35 8.52 14.88
C ILE A 192 -7.58 9.00 13.64
N PRO A 193 -7.51 10.31 13.39
CA PRO A 193 -6.73 10.82 12.27
C PRO A 193 -5.23 10.72 12.55
N LEU A 194 -4.43 10.43 11.51
CA LEU A 194 -2.98 10.17 11.61
C LEU A 194 -2.20 11.35 12.19
N ASN A 195 -2.66 12.58 11.94
CA ASN A 195 -2.02 13.79 12.44
C ASN A 195 -2.06 13.91 13.97
N LYS A 196 -3.01 13.24 14.62
CA LYS A 196 -3.14 13.18 16.09
C LYS A 196 -2.43 11.98 16.70
N ILE A 197 -1.87 11.09 15.89
CA ILE A 197 -1.20 9.89 16.38
C ILE A 197 0.29 10.18 16.54
N GLU A 198 0.75 10.16 17.79
CA GLU A 198 2.15 10.31 18.13
C GLU A 198 2.90 8.99 17.90
N ALA A 199 2.39 7.93 18.54
CA ALA A 199 2.93 6.59 18.46
C ALA A 199 1.82 5.54 18.44
N VAL A 200 2.05 4.46 17.69
CA VAL A 200 1.24 3.26 17.67
C VAL A 200 2.08 2.10 18.14
N ARG A 201 1.59 1.48 19.19
CA ARG A 201 2.17 0.31 19.81
C ARG A 201 1.39 -0.91 19.35
N PHE A 202 2.03 -1.77 18.57
CA PHE A 202 1.41 -3.01 18.10
C PHE A 202 1.52 -4.05 19.19
N GLU A 203 0.39 -4.35 19.80
CA GLU A 203 0.26 -5.44 20.76
C GLU A 203 0.02 -6.69 19.92
N ASN A 204 1.06 -7.52 19.81
CA ASN A 204 0.91 -8.82 19.19
C ASN A 204 -0.26 -9.53 19.90
N PRO A 205 -1.17 -10.20 19.18
CA PRO A 205 -2.03 -11.16 19.85
C PRO A 205 -1.08 -12.21 20.42
N GLY A 206 -0.74 -12.09 21.69
CA GLY A 206 -0.39 -13.26 22.48
C GLY A 206 -1.44 -14.31 22.14
N LEU A 207 -0.98 -15.52 21.83
CA LEU A 207 -1.85 -16.69 21.76
C LEU A 207 -2.89 -16.55 22.85
N VAL A 208 -4.16 -16.59 22.45
CA VAL A 208 -5.33 -16.60 23.34
C VAL A 208 -4.92 -17.28 24.63
N GLY A 209 -4.83 -16.48 25.69
CA GLY A 209 -4.75 -17.03 27.01
C GLY A 209 -6.04 -17.81 27.21
N GLU A 210 -5.90 -19.09 27.55
CA GLU A 210 -6.74 -19.88 28.45
C GLU A 210 -6.80 -21.33 27.97
N CYS A 211 -6.04 -22.18 28.68
CA CYS A 211 -6.33 -23.58 29.03
C CYS A 211 -7.19 -24.47 28.11
N GLU A 212 -7.06 -24.37 26.78
CA GLU A 212 -7.63 -25.39 25.90
C GLU A 212 -6.73 -26.63 25.86
N SER A 213 -7.35 -27.80 26.09
CA SER A 213 -6.68 -29.08 26.03
C SER A 213 -6.14 -29.32 24.61
N VAL A 214 -4.83 -29.52 24.49
CA VAL A 214 -4.21 -29.86 23.21
C VAL A 214 -4.57 -31.30 22.85
N ASP A 215 -5.35 -31.47 21.79
CA ASP A 215 -5.68 -32.77 21.23
C ASP A 215 -4.45 -33.45 20.58
N GLY A 216 -4.44 -34.78 20.49
CA GLY A 216 -3.27 -35.57 20.10
C GLY A 216 -2.76 -35.28 18.67
N GLU A 217 -3.65 -34.92 17.75
CA GLU A 217 -3.28 -34.49 16.39
C GLU A 217 -2.61 -33.11 16.38
N ASN A 218 -3.08 -32.18 17.23
CA ASN A 218 -2.48 -30.86 17.38
C ASN A 218 -1.09 -30.95 17.98
N TYR A 219 -0.83 -31.86 18.93
CA TYR A 219 0.51 -32.09 19.47
C TYR A 219 1.52 -32.53 18.39
N LYS A 220 1.11 -33.46 17.50
CA LYS A 220 1.96 -33.90 16.39
C LYS A 220 2.21 -32.77 15.40
N LEU A 221 1.19 -31.98 15.07
CA LEU A 221 1.32 -30.81 14.20
C LEU A 221 2.26 -29.75 14.80
N LEU A 222 2.16 -29.50 16.11
CA LEU A 222 3.00 -28.55 16.83
C LEU A 222 4.47 -28.98 16.86
N ASN A 223 4.73 -30.28 17.01
CA ASN A 223 6.09 -30.83 16.94
C ASN A 223 6.65 -30.91 15.51
N LEU A 224 5.79 -31.02 14.49
CA LEU A 224 6.17 -30.87 13.08
C LEU A 224 6.58 -29.43 12.74
N ILE A 225 5.91 -28.44 13.36
CA ILE A 225 6.22 -27.01 13.17
C ILE A 225 7.53 -26.63 13.87
N HIS A 226 7.80 -27.21 15.05
CA HIS A 226 9.07 -27.05 15.77
C HIS A 226 9.32 -28.24 16.71
N PRO A 227 10.45 -28.98 16.60
CA PRO A 227 10.73 -30.11 17.49
C PRO A 227 10.71 -29.70 18.96
N GLY A 228 9.95 -30.40 19.80
CA GLY A 228 9.81 -30.16 21.24
C GLY A 228 8.80 -29.09 21.66
N TYR A 229 8.12 -28.43 20.71
CA TYR A 229 7.14 -27.39 21.00
C TYR A 229 5.83 -27.96 21.57
N GLY A 230 5.40 -29.14 21.09
CA GLY A 230 4.26 -29.85 21.66
C GLY A 230 4.46 -30.18 23.13
N ASP A 231 5.69 -30.51 23.55
CA ASP A 231 6.02 -30.87 24.94
C ASP A 231 5.95 -29.66 25.88
N MET A 232 6.37 -28.49 25.39
CA MET A 232 6.27 -27.25 26.17
C MET A 232 4.81 -26.84 26.39
N VAL A 233 3.96 -27.01 25.37
CA VAL A 233 2.54 -26.67 25.48
C VAL A 233 1.85 -27.66 26.43
N LEU A 234 2.12 -28.97 26.32
CA LEU A 234 1.59 -29.99 27.23
C LEU A 234 1.96 -29.73 28.70
N LYS A 235 3.24 -29.42 28.98
CA LYS A 235 3.68 -29.08 30.34
C LYS A 235 2.97 -27.85 30.90
N LYS A 236 2.71 -26.86 30.04
CA LYS A 236 1.99 -25.64 30.42
C LYS A 236 0.52 -25.92 30.70
N THR A 237 -0.12 -26.84 29.96
CA THR A 237 -1.50 -27.26 30.22
C THR A 237 -1.62 -28.12 31.49
N GLN A 238 -0.64 -28.97 31.79
CA GLN A 238 -0.59 -29.75 33.03
C GLN A 238 -0.46 -28.85 34.28
N ASN A 239 0.42 -27.85 34.22
CA ASN A 239 0.57 -26.85 35.29
C ASN A 239 -0.67 -25.95 35.50
N CYS A 240 -1.68 -26.03 34.63
CA CYS A 240 -2.95 -25.33 34.79
C CYS A 240 -4.07 -26.24 35.33
N ARG A 241 -3.82 -27.56 35.48
CA ARG A 241 -4.76 -28.53 36.07
C ARG A 241 -4.41 -28.92 37.50
N ASP A 242 -3.16 -28.67 37.92
CA ASP A 242 -2.69 -28.75 39.31
C ASP A 242 -2.87 -27.39 40.03
#